data_AF-G7KS23-F1
#
_entry.id   AF-G7KS23-F1
#
_cell.length_a   1.000
_cell.length_b   1.000
_cell.length_c   1.000
_cell.angle_alpha   90.00
_cell.angle_beta   90.00
_cell.angle_gamma   90.00
#
_symmetry.space_group_name_H-M   'P 1'
#
loop_
_entity.id
_entity.type
_entity.pdbx_description
1 polymer ?
#
loop_
_entity_poly.entity_id
_entity_poly.type
_entity_poly.pdbx_seq_one_letter_code
_entity_poly.pdbx_strand_id
1 'polypeptide(L)'
;METQSVEDNTSDVDVGGVSDNGEVIVDFEMSVVYFSEKVSNLSIFMMNLETLEGELEGLVCDEENIDMDCVLKGFEFDLLCGVMDSEVGDLGLFLDTLHAEISGSRERDSSLNNWQERLVESEEQFYEIKKQSFSFERTLSSYKKEENGNVEDDGNVQEDDQTSNVNNMMNMQTTEQHRNILRMLEKSLANEIDLEKNFNDSKKIEEKLNLRILSLEDELIQTEEEAIEVWERFFEADNAREILKGISNEVLAKLKLSQFNLVGLRKSESELRDKLETSIEQLKSRDVNLEKIESSAAEAVNLGDKVCSLEKQLQETECQLVNVKVSADEYQQQYNVVCSQVRDMDNLIVELKENAKNAENQANAAEVQCKKLTETNEELNKELTLLKDCGITSESVELLERQLKETDLQLQQAVASAGASEEKQKMLCYTIEDMEHVIKDLKSKVSKAESLADSAEDKCIILSESNADLNEEVSFLRSRLECLEGSLHKAEEANMTTAKDIGKQIKVFKSLVTQLALERERLIKKLSSLASENKILVVKLRQTYKGSSKEVGATFSSEHEGNKTSKNSSANDNEVKSDSIPDVGTVRRIDAGVLTFKHLLISLFVLLLSAVTFLYFKDLNVDVRL
;
A
#
# COMPACT_ATOMS: atom_id res chain seq x y z
N MET A 1 -72.70 -11.28 -0.42
CA MET A 1 -73.03 -9.84 -0.47
C MET A 1 -71.96 -9.18 -1.32
N GLU A 2 -72.42 -8.57 -2.41
CA GLU A 2 -71.77 -7.58 -3.29
C GLU A 2 -70.43 -7.90 -3.96
N THR A 3 -70.58 -8.31 -5.22
CA THR A 3 -69.68 -8.12 -6.36
C THR A 3 -69.64 -6.65 -6.80
N GLN A 4 -68.47 -6.11 -7.17
CA GLN A 4 -68.39 -5.11 -8.24
C GLN A 4 -67.01 -5.08 -8.91
N SER A 5 -66.98 -5.60 -10.13
CA SER A 5 -66.07 -5.21 -11.21
C SER A 5 -66.52 -3.87 -11.80
N VAL A 6 -65.60 -3.04 -12.30
CA VAL A 6 -65.71 -2.27 -13.55
C VAL A 6 -64.40 -1.49 -13.83
N GLU A 7 -63.88 -1.76 -15.02
CA GLU A 7 -63.18 -0.91 -16.00
C GLU A 7 -61.98 -0.02 -15.61
N ASP A 8 -60.81 -0.46 -16.08
CA ASP A 8 -60.02 0.19 -17.14
C ASP A 8 -60.11 1.72 -17.25
N ASN A 9 -59.04 2.40 -16.80
CA ASN A 9 -58.66 3.72 -17.27
C ASN A 9 -57.15 3.74 -17.47
N THR A 10 -56.76 3.74 -18.74
CA THR A 10 -55.45 4.12 -19.24
C THR A 10 -55.08 5.52 -18.74
N SER A 11 -54.04 5.60 -17.91
CA SER A 11 -53.18 6.78 -17.83
C SER A 11 -51.74 6.29 -17.96
N ASP A 12 -51.18 6.47 -19.16
CA ASP A 12 -49.75 6.63 -19.35
C ASP A 12 -49.31 7.79 -18.45
N VAL A 13 -48.76 7.44 -17.29
CA VAL A 13 -47.98 8.37 -16.48
C VAL A 13 -46.55 8.09 -16.86
N ASP A 14 -46.03 9.00 -17.68
CA ASP A 14 -44.62 9.27 -17.86
C ASP A 14 -43.93 9.33 -16.49
N VAL A 15 -43.22 8.25 -16.14
CA VAL A 15 -42.26 8.22 -15.03
C VAL A 15 -40.86 8.23 -15.64
N GLY A 16 -40.62 9.20 -16.52
CA GLY A 16 -39.30 9.75 -16.79
C GLY A 16 -39.08 10.99 -15.91
N GLY A 17 -38.06 10.97 -15.06
CA GLY A 17 -37.50 12.20 -14.49
C GLY A 17 -37.81 12.50 -13.02
N VAL A 18 -37.48 11.61 -12.10
CA VAL A 18 -37.32 11.99 -10.67
C VAL A 18 -35.98 11.53 -10.07
N SER A 19 -35.15 10.79 -10.80
CA SER A 19 -33.85 10.33 -10.26
C SER A 19 -32.69 11.31 -10.44
N ASP A 20 -32.82 12.34 -11.30
CA ASP A 20 -31.70 13.21 -11.72
C ASP A 20 -31.52 14.44 -10.81
N ASN A 21 -32.59 14.91 -10.16
CA ASN A 21 -32.51 16.15 -9.36
C ASN A 21 -31.80 15.95 -8.01
N GLY A 22 -31.80 14.72 -7.47
CA GLY A 22 -31.16 14.42 -6.18
C GLY A 22 -29.63 14.37 -6.27
N GLU A 23 -29.11 13.89 -7.39
CA GLU A 23 -27.66 13.81 -7.67
C GLU A 23 -27.09 15.22 -7.89
N VAL A 24 -27.78 16.05 -8.69
CA VAL A 24 -27.40 17.46 -8.94
C VAL A 24 -27.36 18.29 -7.65
N ILE A 25 -28.26 18.04 -6.69
CA ILE A 25 -28.26 18.77 -5.40
C ILE A 25 -27.07 18.35 -4.51
N VAL A 26 -26.69 17.07 -4.52
CA VAL A 26 -25.55 16.56 -3.73
C VAL A 26 -24.23 17.03 -4.33
N ASP A 27 -24.10 17.03 -5.66
CA ASP A 27 -22.92 17.56 -6.36
C ASP A 27 -22.76 19.06 -6.13
N PHE A 28 -23.87 19.80 -6.10
CA PHE A 28 -23.88 21.22 -5.77
C PHE A 28 -23.49 21.49 -4.30
N GLU A 29 -24.03 20.72 -3.36
CA GLU A 29 -23.67 20.80 -1.94
C GLU A 29 -22.17 20.55 -1.72
N MET A 30 -21.63 19.52 -2.38
CA MET A 30 -20.20 19.21 -2.33
C MET A 30 -19.35 20.36 -2.91
N SER A 31 -19.80 20.99 -3.99
CA SER A 31 -19.11 22.11 -4.64
C SER A 31 -19.07 23.36 -3.77
N VAL A 32 -20.15 23.67 -3.04
CA VAL A 32 -20.20 24.79 -2.07
C VAL A 32 -19.31 24.51 -0.86
N VAL A 33 -19.29 23.26 -0.37
CA VAL A 33 -18.41 22.86 0.75
C VAL A 33 -16.94 22.94 0.33
N TYR A 34 -16.60 22.44 -0.86
CA TYR A 34 -15.26 22.54 -1.43
C TYR A 34 -14.80 23.99 -1.58
N PHE A 35 -15.65 24.87 -2.13
CA PHE A 35 -15.36 26.29 -2.23
C PHE A 35 -15.07 26.90 -0.85
N SER A 36 -15.96 26.68 0.13
CA SER A 36 -15.82 27.21 1.49
C SER A 36 -14.55 26.72 2.20
N GLU A 37 -14.20 25.45 2.05
CA GLU A 37 -12.95 24.89 2.60
C GLU A 37 -11.72 25.53 1.93
N LYS A 38 -11.75 25.70 0.61
CA LYS A 38 -10.65 26.28 -0.15
C LYS A 38 -10.43 27.76 0.19
N VAL A 39 -11.51 28.53 0.33
CA VAL A 39 -11.47 29.92 0.84
C VAL A 39 -10.88 29.98 2.25
N SER A 40 -11.26 29.05 3.13
CA SER A 40 -10.73 28.99 4.50
C SER A 40 -9.22 28.70 4.52
N ASN A 41 -8.75 27.76 3.69
CA ASN A 41 -7.33 27.46 3.54
C ASN A 41 -6.55 28.64 2.98
N LEU A 42 -7.15 29.35 2.01
CA LEU A 42 -6.55 30.54 1.42
C LEU A 42 -6.48 31.71 2.42
N SER A 43 -7.46 31.82 3.33
CA SER A 43 -7.42 32.79 4.44
C SER A 43 -6.26 32.52 5.41
N ILE A 44 -5.97 31.24 5.71
CA ILE A 44 -4.81 30.86 6.52
C ILE A 44 -3.50 31.18 5.78
N PHE A 45 -3.45 30.88 4.48
CA PHE A 45 -2.29 31.22 3.65
C PHE A 45 -2.06 32.73 3.57
N MET A 46 -3.12 33.51 3.45
CA MET A 46 -3.14 34.97 3.47
C MET A 46 -2.53 35.52 4.77
N MET A 47 -2.93 34.98 5.92
CA MET A 47 -2.40 35.39 7.23
C MET A 47 -0.88 35.14 7.35
N ASN A 48 -0.37 34.04 6.78
CA ASN A 48 1.08 33.78 6.74
C ASN A 48 1.80 34.77 5.82
N LEU A 49 1.19 35.12 4.69
CA LEU A 49 1.72 36.10 3.75
C LEU A 49 1.79 37.51 4.36
N GLU A 50 0.77 37.92 5.12
CA GLU A 50 0.77 39.19 5.87
C GLU A 50 1.89 39.23 6.92
N THR A 51 2.15 38.10 7.58
CA THR A 51 3.25 37.99 8.54
C THR A 51 4.60 38.16 7.84
N LEU A 52 4.75 37.54 6.67
CA LEU A 52 5.96 37.65 5.84
C LEU A 52 6.15 39.07 5.26
N GLU A 53 5.06 39.74 4.84
CA GLU A 53 5.08 41.14 4.41
C GLU A 53 5.56 42.05 5.55
N GLY A 54 5.03 41.88 6.76
CA GLY A 54 5.44 42.65 7.93
C GLY A 54 6.89 42.39 8.38
N GLU A 55 7.39 41.15 8.21
CA GLU A 55 8.82 40.85 8.40
C GLU A 55 9.70 41.56 7.37
N LEU A 56 9.24 41.64 6.11
CA LEU A 56 9.95 42.31 5.03
C LEU A 56 9.99 43.84 5.24
N GLU A 57 8.87 44.45 5.67
CA GLU A 57 8.78 45.88 5.96
C GLU A 57 9.62 46.27 7.19
N GLY A 58 9.85 45.34 8.13
CA GLY A 58 10.71 45.52 9.30
C GLY A 58 12.22 45.42 9.03
N LEU A 59 12.62 44.93 7.85
CA LEU A 59 14.02 44.75 7.46
C LEU A 59 14.55 46.02 6.77
N VAL A 60 15.35 46.81 7.49
CA VAL A 60 16.04 47.98 6.92
C VAL A 60 17.19 47.49 6.04
N CYS A 61 17.03 47.56 4.72
CA CYS A 61 18.12 47.34 3.77
C CYS A 61 18.98 48.61 3.67
N ASP A 62 20.08 48.68 4.41
CA ASP A 62 21.08 49.73 4.21
C ASP A 62 21.81 49.51 2.86
N GLU A 63 21.83 50.52 1.98
CA GLU A 63 22.43 50.47 0.63
C GLU A 63 23.90 50.00 0.60
N GLU A 64 24.62 50.07 1.73
CA GLU A 64 26.04 49.71 1.81
C GLU A 64 26.30 48.22 2.13
N ASN A 65 25.30 47.44 2.57
CA ASN A 65 25.39 45.98 2.72
C ASN A 65 24.01 45.33 2.57
N ILE A 66 23.68 44.88 1.35
CA ILE A 66 22.49 44.08 1.11
C ILE A 66 22.61 42.77 1.90
N ASP A 67 21.78 42.60 2.92
CA ASP A 67 21.66 41.35 3.66
C ASP A 67 21.05 40.27 2.74
N MET A 68 21.75 39.14 2.63
CA MET A 68 21.31 38.02 1.79
C MET A 68 19.99 37.43 2.31
N ASP A 69 19.72 37.55 3.61
CA ASP A 69 18.45 37.12 4.23
C ASP A 69 17.26 37.95 3.73
N CYS A 70 17.41 39.28 3.61
CA CYS A 70 16.38 40.17 3.03
C CYS A 70 16.05 39.81 1.58
N VAL A 71 17.08 39.51 0.78
CA VAL A 71 16.91 39.14 -0.63
C VAL A 71 16.16 37.81 -0.76
N LEU A 72 16.53 36.80 0.04
CA LEU A 72 15.87 35.50 0.02
C LEU A 72 14.41 35.59 0.47
N LYS A 73 14.12 36.32 1.56
CA LYS A 73 12.74 36.56 2.01
C LYS A 73 11.90 37.35 1.02
N GLY A 74 12.50 38.31 0.31
CA GLY A 74 11.84 39.04 -0.76
C GLY A 74 11.45 38.16 -1.95
N PHE A 75 12.33 37.23 -2.35
CA PHE A 75 12.02 36.24 -3.37
C PHE A 75 10.97 35.23 -2.91
N GLU A 76 11.01 34.79 -1.66
CA GLU A 76 10.00 33.92 -1.06
C GLU A 76 8.62 34.61 -1.07
N PHE A 77 8.57 35.88 -0.69
CA PHE A 77 7.35 36.68 -0.73
C PHE A 77 6.81 36.85 -2.16
N ASP A 78 7.65 37.21 -3.15
CA ASP A 78 7.23 37.36 -4.56
C ASP A 78 6.66 36.06 -5.15
N LEU A 79 7.28 34.92 -4.86
CA LEU A 79 6.80 33.61 -5.31
C LEU A 79 5.46 33.24 -4.68
N LEU A 80 5.32 33.43 -3.36
CA LEU A 80 4.10 33.08 -2.63
C LEU A 80 2.93 34.01 -2.99
N CYS A 81 3.18 35.29 -3.29
CA CYS A 81 2.18 36.19 -3.88
C CYS A 81 1.71 35.68 -5.25
N GLY A 82 2.63 35.22 -6.10
CA GLY A 82 2.25 34.64 -7.40
C GLY A 82 1.39 33.37 -7.27
N VAL A 83 1.66 32.54 -6.25
CA VAL A 83 0.81 31.38 -5.92
C VAL A 83 -0.56 31.83 -5.42
N MET A 84 -0.61 32.84 -4.54
CA MET A 84 -1.87 33.42 -4.05
C MET A 84 -2.73 33.94 -5.21
N ASP A 85 -2.16 34.75 -6.09
CA ASP A 85 -2.88 35.36 -7.21
C ASP A 85 -3.44 34.31 -8.18
N SER A 86 -2.66 33.25 -8.44
CA SER A 86 -3.12 32.12 -9.27
C SER A 86 -4.31 31.40 -8.63
N GLU A 87 -4.21 31.10 -7.32
CA GLU A 87 -5.26 30.36 -6.61
C GLU A 87 -6.53 31.20 -6.43
N VAL A 88 -6.40 32.49 -6.14
CA VAL A 88 -7.53 33.45 -6.13
C VAL A 88 -8.18 33.55 -7.51
N GLY A 89 -7.38 33.53 -8.59
CA GLY A 89 -7.86 33.56 -9.96
C GLY A 89 -8.70 32.32 -10.31
N ASP A 90 -8.16 31.13 -10.07
CA ASP A 90 -8.82 29.85 -10.35
C ASP A 90 -10.09 29.67 -9.51
N LEU A 91 -10.04 30.05 -8.22
CA LEU A 91 -11.18 29.98 -7.32
C LEU A 91 -12.28 30.98 -7.72
N GLY A 92 -11.91 32.13 -8.30
CA GLY A 92 -12.85 33.09 -8.89
C GLY A 92 -13.60 32.52 -10.10
N LEU A 93 -12.89 31.83 -11.01
CA LEU A 93 -13.52 31.15 -12.15
C LEU A 93 -14.45 30.01 -11.71
N PHE A 94 -14.06 29.30 -10.64
CA PHE A 94 -14.91 28.28 -10.03
C PHE A 94 -16.19 28.88 -9.43
N LEU A 95 -16.08 30.00 -8.71
CA LEU A 95 -17.23 30.73 -8.16
C LEU A 95 -18.19 31.21 -9.26
N ASP A 96 -17.67 31.72 -10.38
CA ASP A 96 -18.48 32.13 -11.53
C ASP A 96 -19.25 30.94 -12.14
N THR A 97 -18.60 29.77 -12.21
CA THR A 97 -19.23 28.52 -12.68
C THR A 97 -20.34 28.06 -11.73
N LEU A 98 -20.08 28.13 -10.43
CA LEU A 98 -21.03 27.74 -9.39
C LEU A 98 -22.25 28.69 -9.37
N HIS A 99 -22.06 30.00 -9.55
CA HIS A 99 -23.15 30.96 -9.71
C HIS A 99 -23.99 30.73 -10.98
N ALA A 100 -23.36 30.33 -12.09
CA ALA A 100 -24.06 29.96 -13.32
C ALA A 100 -24.94 28.71 -13.13
N GLU A 101 -24.46 27.73 -12.37
CA GLU A 101 -25.18 26.50 -12.03
C GLU A 101 -26.35 26.75 -11.07
N ILE A 102 -26.20 27.61 -10.06
CA ILE A 102 -27.29 28.09 -9.19
C ILE A 102 -28.36 28.80 -10.02
N SER A 103 -27.93 29.68 -10.93
CA SER A 103 -28.85 30.47 -11.75
C SER A 103 -29.63 29.59 -12.73
N GLY A 104 -29.04 28.49 -13.20
CA GLY A 104 -29.68 27.48 -14.04
C GLY A 104 -30.63 26.53 -13.30
N SER A 105 -30.46 26.35 -11.98
CA SER A 105 -31.26 25.43 -11.14
C SER A 105 -32.36 26.11 -10.32
N ARG A 106 -32.40 27.45 -10.29
CA ARG A 106 -33.29 28.32 -9.48
C ARG A 106 -34.82 28.10 -9.65
N GLU A 107 -35.28 27.30 -10.61
CA GLU A 107 -36.70 26.95 -10.75
C GLU A 107 -37.18 25.82 -9.83
N ARG A 108 -36.28 25.14 -9.10
CA ARG A 108 -36.66 23.96 -8.29
C ARG A 108 -36.02 23.98 -6.90
N ASP A 109 -36.87 24.00 -5.88
CA ASP A 109 -36.63 23.68 -4.47
C ASP A 109 -36.12 24.74 -3.48
N SER A 110 -36.82 24.78 -2.33
CA SER A 110 -36.53 25.62 -1.16
C SER A 110 -35.34 25.12 -0.32
N SER A 111 -34.78 23.94 -0.62
CA SER A 111 -33.60 23.36 0.04
C SER A 111 -32.29 24.06 -0.34
N LEU A 112 -32.29 24.83 -1.44
CA LEU A 112 -31.13 25.57 -1.94
C LEU A 112 -30.77 26.78 -1.06
N ASN A 113 -31.74 27.28 -0.26
CA ASN A 113 -31.56 28.48 0.56
C ASN A 113 -30.51 28.31 1.67
N ASN A 114 -30.34 27.10 2.24
CA ASN A 114 -29.39 26.85 3.31
C ASN A 114 -27.93 26.87 2.80
N TRP A 115 -27.70 26.32 1.61
CA TRP A 115 -26.38 26.33 0.95
C TRP A 115 -26.02 27.70 0.39
N GLN A 116 -27.03 28.45 -0.04
CA GLN A 116 -26.85 29.81 -0.52
C GLN A 116 -26.39 30.75 0.60
N GLU A 117 -26.87 30.58 1.84
CA GLU A 117 -26.37 31.34 3.00
C GLU A 117 -24.90 31.03 3.30
N ARG A 118 -24.50 29.74 3.29
CA ARG A 118 -23.10 29.32 3.46
C ARG A 118 -22.20 29.81 2.33
N LEU A 119 -22.69 29.81 1.10
CA LEU A 119 -21.95 30.31 -0.05
C LEU A 119 -21.70 31.82 0.08
N VAL A 120 -22.72 32.60 0.46
CA VAL A 120 -22.59 34.06 0.67
C VAL A 120 -21.54 34.38 1.74
N GLU A 121 -21.50 33.63 2.84
CA GLU A 121 -20.48 33.81 3.89
C GLU A 121 -19.06 33.52 3.36
N SER A 122 -18.88 32.44 2.61
CA SER A 122 -17.58 32.13 1.99
C SER A 122 -17.20 33.08 0.85
N GLU A 123 -18.17 33.64 0.14
CA GLU A 123 -17.96 34.59 -0.94
C GLU A 123 -17.49 35.95 -0.40
N GLU A 124 -18.02 36.39 0.75
CA GLU A 124 -17.54 37.60 1.43
C GLU A 124 -16.07 37.45 1.87
N GLN A 125 -15.71 36.31 2.44
CA GLN A 125 -14.33 36.01 2.81
C GLN A 125 -13.41 35.95 1.58
N PHE A 126 -13.87 35.34 0.48
CA PHE A 126 -13.14 35.28 -0.76
C PHE A 126 -12.87 36.67 -1.36
N TYR A 127 -13.86 37.58 -1.35
CA TYR A 127 -13.66 38.94 -1.84
C TYR A 127 -12.68 39.75 -0.99
N GLU A 128 -12.65 39.54 0.32
CA GLU A 128 -11.65 40.18 1.18
C GLU A 128 -10.24 39.66 0.88
N ILE A 129 -10.06 38.34 0.73
CA ILE A 129 -8.78 37.74 0.31
C ILE A 129 -8.35 38.30 -1.06
N LYS A 130 -9.26 38.33 -2.03
CA LYS A 130 -9.00 38.88 -3.37
C LYS A 130 -8.57 40.34 -3.32
N LYS A 131 -9.22 41.14 -2.48
CA LYS A 131 -8.85 42.55 -2.26
C LYS A 131 -7.48 42.70 -1.63
N GLN A 132 -7.10 41.83 -0.70
CA GLN A 132 -5.78 41.87 -0.07
C GLN A 132 -4.66 41.30 -0.97
N SER A 133 -4.97 40.34 -1.85
CA SER A 133 -4.04 39.89 -2.92
C SER A 133 -3.58 41.09 -3.77
N PHE A 134 -4.53 41.95 -4.17
CA PHE A 134 -4.21 43.18 -4.88
C PHE A 134 -3.41 44.21 -4.06
N SER A 135 -3.46 44.18 -2.72
CA SER A 135 -2.56 45.02 -1.92
C SER A 135 -1.13 44.51 -1.94
N PHE A 136 -0.90 43.20 -1.90
CA PHE A 136 0.45 42.64 -1.99
C PHE A 136 1.09 42.88 -3.37
N GLU A 137 0.32 42.76 -4.45
CA GLU A 137 0.78 43.09 -5.80
C GLU A 137 1.22 44.57 -5.89
N ARG A 138 0.50 45.47 -5.19
CA ARG A 138 0.86 46.89 -5.09
C ARG A 138 2.14 47.09 -4.27
N THR A 139 2.32 46.36 -3.16
CA THR A 139 3.54 46.39 -2.35
C THR A 139 4.75 45.90 -3.17
N LEU A 140 4.62 44.78 -3.89
CA LEU A 140 5.65 44.28 -4.83
C LEU A 140 5.99 45.28 -5.94
N SER A 141 4.97 45.97 -6.46
CA SER A 141 5.15 47.00 -7.48
C SER A 141 5.89 48.23 -6.94
N SER A 142 5.74 48.58 -5.65
CA SER A 142 6.52 49.67 -5.05
C SER A 142 8.02 49.35 -4.96
N TYR A 143 8.39 48.10 -4.69
CA TYR A 143 9.80 47.68 -4.66
C TYR A 143 10.46 47.65 -6.05
N LYS A 144 9.68 47.43 -7.12
CA LYS A 144 10.17 47.49 -8.51
C LYS A 144 10.31 48.92 -9.08
N LYS A 145 9.75 49.94 -8.43
CA LYS A 145 9.58 51.28 -9.03
C LYS A 145 10.72 52.29 -8.78
N GLU A 146 11.84 51.88 -8.17
CA GLU A 146 12.95 52.80 -7.91
C GLU A 146 13.90 53.05 -9.10
N GLU A 147 13.69 52.39 -10.26
CA GLU A 147 14.60 52.56 -11.42
C GLU A 147 14.10 53.54 -12.51
N ASN A 148 12.90 54.13 -12.39
CA ASN A 148 12.43 55.14 -13.34
C ASN A 148 11.99 56.43 -12.65
N GLY A 149 12.83 57.45 -12.82
CA GLY A 149 12.65 58.78 -12.28
C GLY A 149 11.32 59.44 -12.67
N ASN A 150 10.73 60.05 -11.65
CA ASN A 150 9.61 60.99 -11.62
C ASN A 150 9.30 61.72 -12.94
N VAL A 151 8.06 61.57 -13.40
CA VAL A 151 7.34 62.67 -14.07
C VAL A 151 6.04 62.85 -13.31
N GLU A 152 6.05 63.83 -12.40
CA GLU A 152 4.83 64.44 -11.91
C GLU A 152 4.23 65.30 -13.03
N ASP A 153 2.96 65.00 -13.32
CA ASP A 153 2.03 65.86 -14.03
C ASP A 153 1.63 67.02 -13.09
N ASP A 154 1.94 68.27 -13.46
CA ASP A 154 1.03 69.43 -13.44
C ASP A 154 1.80 70.77 -13.60
N GLY A 155 1.21 71.73 -14.32
CA GLY A 155 1.39 73.16 -14.01
C GLY A 155 2.40 74.02 -14.80
N ASN A 156 2.00 74.46 -16.00
CA ASN A 156 2.09 75.83 -16.56
C ASN A 156 3.35 76.73 -16.43
N VAL A 157 3.82 77.17 -17.61
CA VAL A 157 4.21 78.55 -18.04
C VAL A 157 5.28 79.29 -17.22
N GLN A 158 6.44 79.56 -17.84
CA GLN A 158 6.96 80.93 -17.99
C GLN A 158 8.02 81.04 -19.10
N GLU A 159 7.75 81.91 -20.07
CA GLU A 159 8.72 82.50 -21.00
C GLU A 159 9.76 83.33 -20.24
N ASP A 160 11.04 83.29 -20.63
CA ASP A 160 11.70 84.55 -20.98
C ASP A 160 12.88 84.36 -21.94
N ASP A 161 12.91 85.25 -22.92
CA ASP A 161 13.90 85.45 -23.97
C ASP A 161 15.19 86.04 -23.39
N GLN A 162 16.35 85.63 -23.91
CA GLN A 162 17.34 86.61 -24.41
C GLN A 162 18.47 85.98 -25.23
N THR A 163 18.56 86.47 -26.45
CA THR A 163 19.50 86.11 -27.51
C THR A 163 20.85 86.84 -27.37
N SER A 164 21.96 86.23 -27.81
CA SER A 164 22.88 86.85 -28.80
C SER A 164 24.13 86.02 -29.15
N ASN A 165 24.23 85.70 -30.45
CA ASN A 165 25.38 85.94 -31.34
C ASN A 165 26.79 85.36 -31.02
N VAL A 166 27.07 84.17 -31.55
CA VAL A 166 28.44 83.70 -31.88
C VAL A 166 28.42 82.88 -33.18
N ASN A 167 28.19 83.51 -34.34
CA ASN A 167 27.96 82.78 -35.59
C ASN A 167 29.12 82.80 -36.62
N ASN A 168 30.38 82.94 -36.23
CA ASN A 168 31.49 82.87 -37.22
C ASN A 168 32.74 82.09 -36.77
N MET A 169 32.62 81.24 -35.75
CA MET A 169 33.68 80.29 -35.37
C MET A 169 33.17 78.84 -35.22
N MET A 170 31.92 78.56 -35.64
CA MET A 170 31.24 77.27 -35.44
C MET A 170 31.19 76.37 -36.68
N ASN A 171 31.67 76.83 -37.85
CA ASN A 171 31.46 76.10 -39.11
C ASN A 171 32.56 75.06 -39.44
N MET A 172 33.74 75.15 -38.80
CA MET A 172 34.76 74.09 -38.87
C MET A 172 34.52 72.98 -37.83
N GLN A 173 33.79 73.28 -36.76
CA GLN A 173 33.45 72.33 -35.69
C GLN A 173 32.23 71.46 -36.01
N THR A 174 31.27 71.97 -36.79
CA THR A 174 30.04 71.24 -37.17
C THR A 174 30.27 70.15 -38.22
N THR A 175 31.18 70.32 -39.18
CA THR A 175 31.47 69.28 -40.18
C THR A 175 32.21 68.08 -39.60
N GLU A 176 33.13 68.31 -38.66
CA GLU A 176 33.81 67.27 -37.90
C GLU A 176 32.83 66.54 -36.95
N GLN A 177 31.94 67.28 -36.29
CA GLN A 177 30.84 66.71 -35.50
C GLN A 177 29.90 65.84 -36.34
N HIS A 178 29.49 66.31 -37.53
CA HIS A 178 28.67 65.51 -38.44
C HIS A 178 29.39 64.24 -38.92
N ARG A 179 30.70 64.29 -39.19
CA ARG A 179 31.50 63.08 -39.51
C ARG A 179 31.58 62.11 -38.35
N ASN A 180 31.72 62.60 -37.12
CA ASN A 180 31.73 61.76 -35.93
C ASN A 180 30.36 61.11 -35.70
N ILE A 181 29.26 61.83 -35.91
CA ILE A 181 27.90 61.27 -35.85
C ILE A 181 27.70 60.17 -36.90
N LEU A 182 28.09 60.42 -38.15
CA LEU A 182 28.03 59.41 -39.22
C LEU A 182 28.85 58.16 -38.89
N ARG A 183 30.07 58.32 -38.37
CA ARG A 183 30.91 57.19 -37.93
C ARG A 183 30.29 56.43 -36.75
N MET A 184 29.63 57.11 -35.83
CA MET A 184 28.89 56.47 -34.73
C MET A 184 27.66 55.71 -35.26
N LEU A 185 26.92 56.26 -36.21
CA LEU A 185 25.78 55.59 -36.85
C LEU A 185 26.22 54.38 -37.67
N GLU A 186 27.32 54.46 -38.43
CA GLU A 186 27.91 53.32 -39.13
C GLU A 186 28.34 52.21 -38.15
N LYS A 187 28.95 52.59 -37.02
CA LYS A 187 29.32 51.64 -35.96
C LYS A 187 28.08 51.04 -35.28
N SER A 188 27.04 51.83 -35.06
CA SER A 188 25.76 51.36 -34.50
C SER A 188 25.07 50.38 -35.43
N LEU A 189 25.04 50.68 -36.73
CA LEU A 189 24.46 49.82 -37.76
C LEU A 189 25.24 48.51 -37.91
N ALA A 190 26.58 48.56 -37.87
CA ALA A 190 27.41 47.35 -37.88
C ALA A 190 27.14 46.47 -36.65
N ASN A 191 27.02 47.09 -35.47
CA ASN A 191 26.66 46.37 -34.24
C ASN A 191 25.23 45.78 -34.32
N GLU A 192 24.27 46.47 -34.93
CA GLU A 192 22.89 46.00 -35.11
C GLU A 192 22.84 44.78 -36.04
N ILE A 193 23.59 44.79 -37.15
CA ILE A 193 23.71 43.63 -38.06
C ILE A 193 24.35 42.43 -37.35
N ASP A 194 25.39 42.65 -36.54
CA ASP A 194 26.02 41.57 -35.76
C ASP A 194 25.07 41.03 -34.68
N LEU A 195 24.27 41.88 -34.03
CA LEU A 195 23.23 41.48 -33.09
C LEU A 195 22.13 40.66 -33.79
N GLU A 196 21.67 41.07 -34.97
CA GLU A 196 20.67 40.32 -35.74
C GLU A 196 21.20 38.96 -36.20
N LYS A 197 22.49 38.88 -36.54
CA LYS A 197 23.15 37.61 -36.83
C LYS A 197 23.18 36.70 -35.60
N ASN A 198 23.58 37.22 -34.44
CA ASN A 198 23.59 36.47 -33.18
C ASN A 198 22.18 36.02 -32.79
N PHE A 199 21.16 36.85 -33.00
CA PHE A 199 19.77 36.51 -32.78
C PHE A 199 19.32 35.36 -33.69
N ASN A 200 19.65 35.41 -34.97
CA ASN A 200 19.34 34.33 -35.91
C ASN A 200 20.06 33.01 -35.57
N ASP A 201 21.30 33.07 -35.10
CA ASP A 201 22.03 31.90 -34.64
C ASP A 201 21.44 31.34 -33.33
N SER A 202 21.01 32.21 -32.42
CA SER A 202 20.26 31.83 -31.21
C SER A 202 18.95 31.12 -31.56
N LYS A 203 18.19 31.65 -32.53
CA LYS A 203 16.94 31.04 -33.00
C LYS A 203 17.13 29.64 -33.59
N LYS A 204 18.20 29.41 -34.35
CA LYS A 204 18.54 28.06 -34.85
C LYS A 204 18.89 27.10 -33.72
N ILE A 205 19.55 27.58 -32.66
CA ILE A 205 19.86 26.77 -31.48
C ILE A 205 18.55 26.41 -30.76
N GLU A 206 17.64 27.37 -30.60
CA GLU A 206 16.31 27.16 -30.03
C GLU A 206 15.50 26.12 -30.82
N GLU A 207 15.41 26.25 -32.15
CA GLU A 207 14.73 25.27 -33.02
C GLU A 207 15.33 23.86 -32.89
N LYS A 208 16.66 23.74 -32.79
CA LYS A 208 17.34 22.46 -32.56
C LYS A 208 17.05 21.88 -31.18
N LEU A 209 16.96 22.73 -30.15
CA LEU A 209 16.59 22.30 -28.80
C LEU A 209 15.14 21.82 -28.77
N ASN A 210 14.22 22.52 -29.42
CA ASN A 210 12.81 22.11 -29.54
C ASN A 210 12.67 20.75 -30.22
N LEU A 211 13.37 20.51 -31.34
CA LEU A 211 13.37 19.19 -31.98
C LEU A 211 13.93 18.08 -31.07
N ARG A 212 14.92 18.40 -30.24
CA ARG A 212 15.48 17.43 -29.29
C ARG A 212 14.54 17.17 -28.12
N ILE A 213 13.83 18.18 -27.64
CA ILE A 213 12.80 18.03 -26.61
C ILE A 213 11.71 17.09 -27.11
N LEU A 214 11.15 17.35 -28.30
CA LEU A 214 10.13 16.48 -28.90
C LEU A 214 10.62 15.04 -29.08
N SER A 215 11.86 14.85 -29.56
CA SER A 215 12.45 13.51 -29.69
C SER A 215 12.64 12.81 -28.34
N LEU A 216 12.96 13.54 -27.28
CA LEU A 216 13.10 12.96 -25.94
C LEU A 216 11.74 12.68 -25.30
N GLU A 217 10.72 13.48 -25.62
CA GLU A 217 9.35 13.28 -25.19
C GLU A 217 8.77 12.00 -25.82
N ASP A 218 8.98 11.80 -27.12
CA ASP A 218 8.61 10.54 -27.80
C ASP A 218 9.35 9.33 -27.20
N GLU A 219 10.66 9.46 -26.93
CA GLU A 219 11.45 8.40 -26.28
C GLU A 219 10.94 8.11 -24.86
N LEU A 220 10.57 9.16 -24.11
CA LEU A 220 9.98 9.02 -22.78
C LEU A 220 8.66 8.26 -22.83
N ILE A 221 7.74 8.65 -23.72
CA ILE A 221 6.45 7.98 -23.91
C ILE A 221 6.67 6.50 -24.24
N GLN A 222 7.59 6.19 -25.16
CA GLN A 222 7.88 4.80 -25.51
C GLN A 222 8.43 4.01 -24.29
N THR A 223 9.33 4.60 -23.52
CA THR A 223 9.85 3.93 -22.31
C THR A 223 8.80 3.78 -21.22
N GLU A 224 7.84 4.70 -21.13
CA GLU A 224 6.71 4.61 -20.21
C GLU A 224 5.76 3.47 -20.61
N GLU A 225 5.41 3.37 -21.90
CA GLU A 225 4.62 2.26 -22.43
C GLU A 225 5.30 0.89 -22.20
N GLU A 226 6.61 0.80 -22.47
CA GLU A 226 7.40 -0.41 -22.19
C GLU A 226 7.41 -0.76 -20.69
N ALA A 227 7.50 0.25 -19.81
CA ALA A 227 7.42 0.04 -18.37
C ALA A 227 6.04 -0.47 -17.95
N ILE A 228 4.96 0.12 -18.46
CA ILE A 228 3.58 -0.31 -18.18
C ILE A 228 3.38 -1.77 -18.58
N GLU A 229 3.84 -2.17 -19.78
CA GLU A 229 3.74 -3.56 -20.23
C GLU A 229 4.52 -4.52 -19.31
N VAL A 230 5.73 -4.14 -18.88
CA VAL A 230 6.52 -4.93 -17.93
C VAL A 230 5.82 -5.06 -16.58
N TRP A 231 5.22 -3.98 -16.08
CA TRP A 231 4.45 -3.99 -14.84
C TRP A 231 3.21 -4.88 -14.95
N GLU A 232 2.45 -4.79 -16.04
CA GLU A 232 1.29 -5.64 -16.29
C GLU A 232 1.68 -7.13 -16.29
N ARG A 233 2.72 -7.50 -17.03
CA ARG A 233 3.25 -8.88 -17.03
C ARG A 233 3.72 -9.32 -15.64
N PHE A 234 4.26 -8.42 -14.83
CA PHE A 234 4.66 -8.73 -13.45
C PHE A 234 3.45 -9.01 -12.55
N PHE A 235 2.40 -8.19 -12.63
CA PHE A 235 1.15 -8.43 -11.91
C PHE A 235 0.47 -9.73 -12.32
N GLU A 236 0.44 -10.04 -13.61
CA GLU A 236 -0.06 -11.33 -14.10
C GLU A 236 0.73 -12.51 -13.54
N ALA A 237 2.06 -12.41 -13.52
CA ALA A 237 2.94 -13.43 -12.96
C ALA A 237 2.73 -13.60 -11.45
N ASP A 238 2.53 -12.50 -10.71
CA ASP A 238 2.29 -12.54 -9.27
C ASP A 238 0.93 -13.17 -8.93
N ASN A 239 -0.11 -12.84 -9.70
CA ASN A 239 -1.42 -13.48 -9.57
C ASN A 239 -1.33 -14.99 -9.88
N ALA A 240 -0.62 -15.38 -10.94
CA ALA A 240 -0.39 -16.78 -11.26
C ALA A 240 0.37 -17.51 -10.14
N ARG A 241 1.34 -16.85 -9.50
CA ARG A 241 2.06 -17.37 -8.33
C ARG A 241 1.11 -17.63 -7.16
N GLU A 242 0.22 -16.70 -6.85
CA GLU A 242 -0.71 -16.86 -5.72
C GLU A 242 -1.74 -17.97 -5.99
N ILE A 243 -2.25 -18.09 -7.22
CA ILE A 243 -3.11 -19.22 -7.65
C ILE A 243 -2.37 -20.55 -7.47
N LEU A 244 -1.12 -20.65 -7.94
CA LEU A 244 -0.32 -21.87 -7.81
C LEU A 244 -0.02 -22.21 -6.35
N LYS A 245 0.20 -21.21 -5.50
CA LYS A 245 0.36 -21.38 -4.05
C LYS A 245 -0.93 -21.90 -3.41
N GLY A 246 -2.08 -21.36 -3.79
CA GLY A 246 -3.39 -21.87 -3.39
C GLY A 246 -3.58 -23.35 -3.74
N ILE A 247 -3.31 -23.71 -5.01
CA ILE A 247 -3.39 -25.10 -5.48
C ILE A 247 -2.41 -26.00 -4.71
N SER A 248 -1.17 -25.56 -4.51
CA SER A 248 -0.15 -26.29 -3.74
C SER A 248 -0.60 -26.58 -2.31
N ASN A 249 -1.18 -25.59 -1.63
CA ASN A 249 -1.70 -25.73 -0.27
C ASN A 249 -2.87 -26.72 -0.20
N GLU A 250 -3.80 -26.67 -1.17
CA GLU A 250 -4.91 -27.62 -1.24
C GLU A 250 -4.41 -29.06 -1.47
N VAL A 251 -3.46 -29.25 -2.39
CA VAL A 251 -2.83 -30.54 -2.64
C VAL A 251 -2.13 -31.06 -1.39
N LEU A 252 -1.40 -30.20 -0.67
CA LEU A 252 -0.75 -30.55 0.59
C LEU A 252 -1.76 -30.96 1.66
N ALA A 253 -2.90 -30.27 1.76
CA ALA A 253 -3.97 -30.63 2.69
C ALA A 253 -4.58 -32.01 2.34
N LYS A 254 -4.86 -32.26 1.06
CA LYS A 254 -5.35 -33.58 0.58
C LYS A 254 -4.34 -34.70 0.84
N LEU A 255 -3.04 -34.43 0.68
CA LEU A 255 -1.98 -35.38 0.98
C LEU A 255 -1.94 -35.72 2.47
N LYS A 256 -1.99 -34.70 3.34
CA LYS A 256 -2.03 -34.90 4.80
C LYS A 256 -3.24 -35.72 5.23
N LEU A 257 -4.42 -35.43 4.68
CA LEU A 257 -5.64 -36.19 4.96
C LEU A 257 -5.53 -37.65 4.48
N SER A 258 -4.96 -37.86 3.29
CA SER A 258 -4.73 -39.20 2.75
C SER A 258 -3.73 -39.99 3.60
N GLN A 259 -2.67 -39.34 4.10
CA GLN A 259 -1.70 -39.93 5.02
C GLN A 259 -2.37 -40.33 6.34
N PHE A 260 -3.22 -39.47 6.90
CA PHE A 260 -4.00 -39.77 8.10
C PHE A 260 -4.94 -40.98 7.88
N ASN A 261 -5.68 -40.99 6.77
CA ASN A 261 -6.56 -42.11 6.42
C ASN A 261 -5.79 -43.43 6.24
N LEU A 262 -4.61 -43.38 5.63
CA LEU A 262 -3.74 -44.56 5.48
C LEU A 262 -3.25 -45.10 6.82
N VAL A 263 -2.92 -44.21 7.78
CA VAL A 263 -2.58 -44.62 9.15
C VAL A 263 -3.77 -45.29 9.84
N GLY A 264 -4.98 -44.74 9.68
CA GLY A 264 -6.21 -45.35 10.18
C GLY A 264 -6.49 -46.73 9.59
N LEU A 265 -6.37 -46.87 8.26
CA LEU A 265 -6.52 -48.14 7.54
C LEU A 265 -5.47 -49.18 7.98
N ARG A 266 -4.21 -48.76 8.17
CA ARG A 266 -3.15 -49.65 8.67
C ARG A 266 -3.49 -50.21 10.06
N LYS A 267 -4.08 -49.38 10.92
CA LYS A 267 -4.52 -49.82 12.25
C LYS A 267 -5.66 -50.83 12.14
N SER A 268 -6.69 -50.56 11.34
CA SER A 268 -7.80 -51.51 11.17
C SER A 268 -7.35 -52.82 10.50
N GLU A 269 -6.42 -52.73 9.53
CA GLU A 269 -5.78 -53.90 8.93
C GLU A 269 -5.06 -54.73 9.98
N SER A 270 -4.28 -54.11 10.86
CA SER A 270 -3.59 -54.83 11.95
C SER A 270 -4.57 -55.52 12.90
N GLU A 271 -5.67 -54.86 13.29
CA GLU A 271 -6.70 -55.45 14.14
C GLU A 271 -7.39 -56.66 13.47
N LEU A 272 -7.65 -56.58 12.16
CA LEU A 272 -8.19 -57.70 11.40
C LEU A 272 -7.19 -58.85 11.29
N ARG A 273 -5.90 -58.54 11.14
CA ARG A 273 -4.82 -59.53 11.10
C ARG A 273 -4.71 -60.29 12.41
N ASP A 274 -4.81 -59.60 13.54
CA ASP A 274 -4.83 -60.22 14.87
C ASP A 274 -6.07 -61.13 15.05
N LYS A 275 -7.25 -60.67 14.62
CA LYS A 275 -8.47 -61.49 14.63
C LYS A 275 -8.35 -62.74 13.76
N LEU A 276 -7.71 -62.63 12.60
CA LEU A 276 -7.47 -63.78 11.73
C LEU A 276 -6.52 -64.79 12.39
N GLU A 277 -5.42 -64.32 12.99
CA GLU A 277 -4.46 -65.18 13.69
C GLU A 277 -5.12 -65.94 14.85
N THR A 278 -5.94 -65.25 15.65
CA THR A 278 -6.71 -65.91 16.73
C THR A 278 -7.68 -66.97 16.21
N SER A 279 -8.33 -66.73 15.06
CA SER A 279 -9.24 -67.69 14.44
C SER A 279 -8.49 -68.91 13.89
N ILE A 280 -7.31 -68.71 13.29
CA ILE A 280 -6.42 -69.79 12.85
C ILE A 280 -6.01 -70.66 14.04
N GLU A 281 -5.64 -70.04 15.17
CA GLU A 281 -5.25 -70.80 16.36
C GLU A 281 -6.42 -71.59 16.96
N GLN A 282 -7.63 -71.03 16.95
CA GLN A 282 -8.84 -71.78 17.32
C GLN A 282 -9.08 -72.98 16.41
N LEU A 283 -8.90 -72.84 15.09
CA LEU A 283 -9.04 -73.95 14.15
C LEU A 283 -7.99 -75.04 14.40
N LYS A 284 -6.71 -74.68 14.61
CA LYS A 284 -5.68 -75.65 14.98
C LYS A 284 -6.05 -76.41 16.26
N SER A 285 -6.55 -75.72 17.27
CA SER A 285 -6.99 -76.38 18.52
C SER A 285 -8.16 -77.35 18.29
N ARG A 286 -9.05 -77.03 17.34
CA ARG A 286 -10.19 -77.87 16.96
C ARG A 286 -9.75 -79.07 16.12
N ASP A 287 -8.77 -78.89 15.24
CA ASP A 287 -8.15 -79.99 14.48
C ASP A 287 -7.42 -80.97 15.41
N VAL A 288 -6.67 -80.49 16.41
CA VAL A 288 -6.08 -81.34 17.45
C VAL A 288 -7.16 -82.10 18.24
N ASN A 289 -8.29 -81.47 18.53
CA ASN A 289 -9.43 -82.15 19.15
C ASN A 289 -10.07 -83.18 18.21
N LEU A 290 -10.08 -82.92 16.90
CA LEU A 290 -10.59 -83.84 15.88
C LEU A 290 -9.68 -85.07 15.75
N GLU A 291 -8.36 -84.88 15.71
CA GLU A 291 -7.36 -85.96 15.74
C GLU A 291 -7.45 -86.77 17.05
N LYS A 292 -7.79 -86.13 18.17
CA LYS A 292 -8.05 -86.81 19.46
C LYS A 292 -9.34 -87.65 19.42
N ILE A 293 -10.38 -87.17 18.75
CA ILE A 293 -11.61 -87.95 18.52
C ILE A 293 -11.33 -89.09 17.55
N GLU A 294 -10.54 -88.86 16.50
CA GLU A 294 -10.17 -89.86 15.49
C GLU A 294 -9.26 -90.96 16.07
N SER A 295 -8.34 -90.62 16.98
CA SER A 295 -7.56 -91.61 17.74
C SER A 295 -8.39 -92.40 18.76
N SER A 296 -9.42 -91.78 19.37
CA SER A 296 -10.40 -92.51 20.20
C SER A 296 -11.33 -93.41 19.37
N ALA A 297 -11.57 -93.07 18.09
CA ALA A 297 -12.26 -93.93 17.14
C ALA A 297 -11.35 -95.06 16.62
N ALA A 298 -10.02 -94.83 16.53
CA ALA A 298 -9.05 -95.87 16.22
C ALA A 298 -8.94 -96.96 17.32
N GLU A 299 -9.20 -96.63 18.59
CA GLU A 299 -9.40 -97.64 19.65
C GLU A 299 -10.65 -98.51 19.41
N ALA A 300 -11.68 -97.99 18.75
CA ALA A 300 -12.83 -98.77 18.29
C ALA A 300 -12.52 -99.62 17.03
N VAL A 301 -11.52 -99.24 16.23
CA VAL A 301 -11.03 -100.02 15.07
C VAL A 301 -10.12 -101.18 15.48
N ASN A 302 -9.42 -101.10 16.62
CA ASN A 302 -8.68 -102.25 17.18
C ASN A 302 -9.64 -103.35 17.73
N LEU A 303 -10.92 -103.03 17.94
CA LEU A 303 -11.99 -104.03 18.05
C LEU A 303 -12.36 -104.64 16.68
N GLY A 304 -12.22 -103.89 15.59
CA GLY A 304 -12.50 -104.29 14.21
C GLY A 304 -11.61 -105.43 13.69
N ASP A 305 -10.32 -105.44 14.01
CA ASP A 305 -9.43 -106.55 13.62
C ASP A 305 -9.73 -107.84 14.41
N LYS A 306 -10.26 -107.71 15.63
CA LYS A 306 -10.83 -108.81 16.41
C LYS A 306 -12.17 -109.27 15.84
N VAL A 307 -13.00 -108.34 15.36
CA VAL A 307 -14.31 -108.59 14.74
C VAL A 307 -14.14 -109.27 13.37
N CYS A 308 -13.14 -108.95 12.56
CA CYS A 308 -12.84 -109.65 11.30
C CYS A 308 -12.39 -111.12 11.52
N SER A 309 -11.63 -111.38 12.60
CA SER A 309 -11.27 -112.75 12.99
C SER A 309 -12.46 -113.51 13.59
N LEU A 310 -13.39 -112.81 14.24
CA LEU A 310 -14.61 -113.37 14.81
C LEU A 310 -15.73 -113.52 13.79
N GLU A 311 -15.85 -112.68 12.76
CA GLU A 311 -16.81 -112.78 11.64
C GLU A 311 -16.56 -114.06 10.84
N LYS A 312 -15.29 -114.43 10.66
CA LYS A 312 -14.91 -115.67 9.98
C LYS A 312 -15.23 -116.92 10.80
N GLN A 313 -15.22 -116.82 12.14
CA GLN A 313 -15.67 -117.88 13.06
C GLN A 313 -17.18 -117.86 13.28
N LEU A 314 -17.82 -116.68 13.17
CA LEU A 314 -19.25 -116.45 13.33
C LEU A 314 -20.01 -117.00 12.13
N GLN A 315 -19.52 -116.80 10.90
CA GLN A 315 -20.12 -117.37 9.70
C GLN A 315 -20.12 -118.92 9.69
N GLU A 316 -19.18 -119.55 10.43
CA GLU A 316 -19.07 -121.01 10.60
C GLU A 316 -19.88 -121.53 11.82
N THR A 317 -20.18 -120.68 12.80
CA THR A 317 -21.00 -121.01 13.98
C THR A 317 -22.47 -120.58 13.86
N GLU A 318 -22.78 -119.62 12.97
CA GLU A 318 -24.12 -119.17 12.55
C GLU A 318 -24.82 -120.23 11.69
N CYS A 319 -24.06 -121.12 11.02
CA CYS A 319 -24.60 -122.35 10.44
C CYS A 319 -25.02 -123.41 11.48
N GLN A 320 -24.73 -123.24 12.78
CA GLN A 320 -25.11 -124.19 13.84
C GLN A 320 -25.98 -123.60 14.97
N LEU A 321 -26.05 -122.28 15.15
CA LEU A 321 -26.67 -121.69 16.34
C LEU A 321 -27.60 -120.50 16.06
N VAL A 322 -28.62 -120.73 15.21
CA VAL A 322 -29.94 -120.06 15.37
C VAL A 322 -30.45 -120.13 16.82
N ASN A 323 -29.92 -121.05 17.61
CA ASN A 323 -30.38 -121.33 18.95
C ASN A 323 -29.86 -120.35 20.00
N VAL A 324 -30.55 -119.21 20.19
CA VAL A 324 -31.64 -119.17 21.19
C VAL A 324 -31.97 -117.77 21.75
N LYS A 325 -31.10 -116.73 21.86
CA LYS A 325 -31.38 -115.81 23.01
C LYS A 325 -31.00 -114.34 23.15
N VAL A 326 -30.60 -113.51 22.18
CA VAL A 326 -30.25 -112.11 22.56
C VAL A 326 -30.72 -110.98 21.63
N SER A 327 -31.19 -111.23 20.40
CA SER A 327 -31.92 -110.15 19.68
C SER A 327 -33.29 -109.83 20.32
N ALA A 328 -33.72 -110.65 21.29
CA ALA A 328 -34.87 -110.37 22.14
C ALA A 328 -34.72 -109.06 22.94
N ASP A 329 -33.50 -108.62 23.27
CA ASP A 329 -33.29 -107.41 24.09
C ASP A 329 -33.32 -106.09 23.29
N GLU A 330 -33.02 -106.09 21.99
CA GLU A 330 -33.20 -104.92 21.10
C GLU A 330 -34.67 -104.68 20.73
N TYR A 331 -35.47 -105.75 20.59
CA TYR A 331 -36.93 -105.63 20.55
C TYR A 331 -37.50 -105.12 21.88
N GLN A 332 -36.94 -105.52 23.02
CA GLN A 332 -37.38 -105.06 24.36
C GLN A 332 -37.17 -103.55 24.55
N GLN A 333 -36.07 -102.98 24.05
CA GLN A 333 -35.80 -101.54 24.19
C GLN A 333 -36.67 -100.68 23.27
N GLN A 334 -36.91 -101.10 22.03
CA GLN A 334 -37.90 -100.46 21.15
C GLN A 334 -39.34 -100.62 21.68
N TYR A 335 -39.67 -101.80 22.23
CA TYR A 335 -40.95 -102.05 22.90
C TYR A 335 -41.16 -101.11 24.10
N ASN A 336 -40.12 -100.84 24.90
CA ASN A 336 -40.22 -99.92 26.04
C ASN A 336 -40.44 -98.46 25.62
N VAL A 337 -39.83 -97.99 24.52
CA VAL A 337 -40.06 -96.63 23.97
C VAL A 337 -41.50 -96.50 23.44
N VAL A 338 -42.00 -97.53 22.74
CA VAL A 338 -43.39 -97.56 22.26
C VAL A 338 -44.39 -97.65 23.43
N CYS A 339 -44.10 -98.42 24.48
CA CYS A 339 -44.94 -98.50 25.67
C CYS A 339 -44.96 -97.19 26.48
N SER A 340 -43.89 -96.38 26.49
CA SER A 340 -43.95 -95.02 27.06
C SER A 340 -44.83 -94.09 26.24
N GLN A 341 -44.73 -94.12 24.91
CA GLN A 341 -45.60 -93.32 24.04
C GLN A 341 -47.08 -93.72 24.13
N VAL A 342 -47.37 -95.02 24.24
CA VAL A 342 -48.74 -95.53 24.45
C VAL A 342 -49.27 -95.08 25.81
N ARG A 343 -48.44 -95.05 26.86
CA ARG A 343 -48.85 -94.56 28.19
C ARG A 343 -49.12 -93.05 28.19
N ASP A 344 -48.31 -92.27 27.47
CA ASP A 344 -48.54 -90.83 27.31
C ASP A 344 -49.83 -90.58 26.51
N MET A 345 -50.10 -91.37 25.47
CA MET A 345 -51.38 -91.34 24.75
C MET A 345 -52.56 -91.76 25.62
N ASP A 346 -52.43 -92.80 26.45
CA ASP A 346 -53.50 -93.24 27.36
C ASP A 346 -53.80 -92.18 28.44
N ASN A 347 -52.77 -91.54 28.99
CA ASN A 347 -52.95 -90.41 29.90
C ASN A 347 -53.68 -89.25 29.22
N LEU A 348 -53.32 -88.93 27.97
CA LEU A 348 -54.00 -87.91 27.17
C LEU A 348 -55.45 -88.31 26.87
N ILE A 349 -55.73 -89.59 26.62
CA ILE A 349 -57.09 -90.11 26.42
C ILE A 349 -57.89 -90.01 27.71
N VAL A 350 -57.30 -90.32 28.87
CA VAL A 350 -57.96 -90.16 30.17
C VAL A 350 -58.27 -88.68 30.44
N GLU A 351 -57.31 -87.78 30.20
CA GLU A 351 -57.49 -86.34 30.35
C GLU A 351 -58.56 -85.81 29.38
N LEU A 352 -58.55 -86.25 28.11
CA LEU A 352 -59.57 -85.91 27.13
C LEU A 352 -60.94 -86.49 27.49
N LYS A 353 -61.01 -87.68 28.11
CA LYS A 353 -62.26 -88.30 28.55
C LYS A 353 -62.82 -87.61 29.80
N GLU A 354 -61.97 -87.15 30.70
CA GLU A 354 -62.36 -86.32 31.84
C GLU A 354 -62.80 -84.94 31.39
N ASN A 355 -62.08 -84.32 30.45
CA ASN A 355 -62.48 -83.07 29.80
C ASN A 355 -63.79 -83.24 29.04
N ALA A 356 -64.01 -84.37 28.36
CA ALA A 356 -65.27 -84.67 27.67
C ALA A 356 -66.42 -84.84 28.67
N LYS A 357 -66.20 -85.54 29.80
CA LYS A 357 -67.20 -85.64 30.89
C LYS A 357 -67.46 -84.29 31.56
N ASN A 358 -66.45 -83.45 31.75
CA ASN A 358 -66.63 -82.09 32.26
C ASN A 358 -67.38 -81.20 31.26
N ALA A 359 -67.09 -81.33 29.97
CA ALA A 359 -67.80 -80.66 28.90
C ALA A 359 -69.25 -81.17 28.78
N GLU A 360 -69.49 -82.47 28.97
CA GLU A 360 -70.82 -83.09 29.00
C GLU A 360 -71.60 -82.66 30.25
N ASN A 361 -70.95 -82.56 31.42
CA ASN A 361 -71.54 -81.99 32.63
C ASN A 361 -71.83 -80.49 32.47
N GLN A 362 -70.95 -79.75 31.78
CA GLN A 362 -71.20 -78.35 31.41
C GLN A 362 -72.32 -78.22 30.38
N ALA A 363 -72.44 -79.14 29.42
CA ALA A 363 -73.49 -79.16 28.42
C ALA A 363 -74.84 -79.52 29.07
N ASN A 364 -74.88 -80.49 29.96
CA ASN A 364 -76.07 -80.87 30.73
C ASN A 364 -76.47 -79.77 31.73
N ALA A 365 -75.50 -79.11 32.37
CA ALA A 365 -75.75 -77.93 33.19
C ALA A 365 -76.25 -76.74 32.35
N ALA A 366 -75.70 -76.56 31.13
CA ALA A 366 -76.15 -75.58 30.16
C ALA A 366 -77.54 -75.93 29.59
N GLU A 367 -77.90 -77.21 29.47
CA GLU A 367 -79.21 -77.67 29.02
C GLU A 367 -80.27 -77.46 30.12
N VAL A 368 -79.94 -77.74 31.39
CA VAL A 368 -80.76 -77.37 32.55
C VAL A 368 -80.89 -75.85 32.66
N GLN A 369 -79.81 -75.10 32.40
CA GLN A 369 -79.86 -73.64 32.33
C GLN A 369 -80.67 -73.16 31.13
N CYS A 370 -80.61 -73.78 29.96
CA CYS A 370 -81.41 -73.45 28.78
C CYS A 370 -82.89 -73.72 29.00
N LYS A 371 -83.24 -74.79 29.73
CA LYS A 371 -84.63 -75.09 30.14
C LYS A 371 -85.16 -74.06 31.13
N LYS A 372 -84.33 -73.66 32.10
CA LYS A 372 -84.61 -72.52 32.99
C LYS A 372 -84.66 -71.20 32.22
N LEU A 373 -83.83 -71.02 31.19
CA LEU A 373 -83.76 -69.84 30.33
C LEU A 373 -85.00 -69.72 29.45
N THR A 374 -85.57 -70.84 28.99
CA THR A 374 -86.83 -70.88 28.23
C THR A 374 -88.02 -70.56 29.13
N GLU A 375 -88.06 -71.10 30.35
CA GLU A 375 -89.05 -70.73 31.36
C GLU A 375 -88.94 -69.23 31.77
N THR A 376 -87.71 -68.70 31.93
CA THR A 376 -87.51 -67.26 32.20
C THR A 376 -87.72 -66.37 30.98
N ASN A 377 -87.57 -66.88 29.74
CA ASN A 377 -87.89 -66.12 28.52
C ASN A 377 -89.40 -65.99 28.31
N GLU A 378 -90.18 -67.00 28.68
CA GLU A 378 -91.65 -66.89 28.70
C GLU A 378 -92.13 -65.92 29.80
N GLU A 379 -91.44 -65.85 30.94
CA GLU A 379 -91.71 -64.86 32.00
C GLU A 379 -91.25 -63.44 31.61
N LEU A 380 -90.05 -63.31 31.01
CA LEU A 380 -89.52 -62.05 30.48
C LEU A 380 -90.36 -61.50 29.33
N ASN A 381 -90.93 -62.34 28.47
CA ASN A 381 -91.87 -61.87 27.43
C ASN A 381 -93.18 -61.32 28.03
N LYS A 382 -93.64 -61.85 29.18
CA LYS A 382 -94.77 -61.26 29.93
C LYS A 382 -94.37 -59.92 30.59
N GLU A 383 -93.15 -59.81 31.10
CA GLU A 383 -92.62 -58.54 31.63
C GLU A 383 -92.34 -57.50 30.53
N LEU A 384 -91.92 -57.91 29.33
CA LEU A 384 -91.69 -57.02 28.18
C LEU A 384 -93.01 -56.45 27.63
N THR A 385 -94.10 -57.22 27.73
CA THR A 385 -95.46 -56.68 27.49
C THR A 385 -95.91 -55.68 28.57
N LEU A 386 -95.38 -55.75 29.80
CA LEU A 386 -95.64 -54.76 30.87
C LEU A 386 -94.70 -53.54 30.78
N LEU A 387 -93.45 -53.71 30.31
CA LEU A 387 -92.51 -52.61 30.09
C LEU A 387 -92.82 -51.79 28.84
N LYS A 388 -93.59 -52.32 27.89
CA LYS A 388 -94.15 -51.54 26.79
C LYS A 388 -95.23 -50.55 27.26
N ASP A 389 -95.80 -50.78 28.44
CA ASP A 389 -96.73 -49.89 29.15
C ASP A 389 -96.05 -48.99 30.21
N CYS A 390 -94.71 -48.99 30.30
CA CYS A 390 -93.97 -48.08 31.19
C CYS A 390 -92.88 -47.32 30.43
N GLY A 391 -93.12 -46.03 30.20
CA GLY A 391 -92.24 -45.13 29.45
C GLY A 391 -90.83 -45.04 30.04
N ILE A 392 -89.83 -45.07 29.15
CA ILE A 392 -88.42 -44.83 29.44
C ILE A 392 -88.26 -43.46 30.10
N THR A 393 -87.66 -43.41 31.29
CA THR A 393 -87.47 -42.18 32.07
C THR A 393 -86.44 -41.25 31.41
N SER A 394 -86.88 -40.02 31.12
CA SER A 394 -86.16 -38.86 30.56
C SER A 394 -84.75 -38.61 31.13
N GLU A 395 -84.52 -38.95 32.40
CA GLU A 395 -83.30 -38.61 33.14
C GLU A 395 -82.02 -39.28 32.60
N SER A 396 -82.10 -40.49 32.02
CA SER A 396 -80.91 -41.17 31.49
C SER A 396 -80.39 -40.56 30.19
N VAL A 397 -81.30 -40.05 29.36
CA VAL A 397 -80.98 -39.36 28.10
C VAL A 397 -80.40 -37.98 28.41
N GLU A 398 -80.97 -37.26 29.37
CA GLU A 398 -80.45 -35.95 29.82
C GLU A 398 -79.03 -36.04 30.42
N LEU A 399 -78.70 -37.14 31.10
CA LEU A 399 -77.36 -37.34 31.67
C LEU A 399 -76.29 -37.54 30.60
N LEU A 400 -76.58 -38.37 29.59
CA LEU A 400 -75.67 -38.60 28.45
C LEU A 400 -75.51 -37.35 27.59
N GLU A 401 -76.59 -36.58 27.39
CA GLU A 401 -76.54 -35.32 26.64
C GLU A 401 -75.69 -34.27 27.37
N ARG A 402 -75.73 -34.23 28.71
CA ARG A 402 -74.88 -33.34 29.52
C ARG A 402 -73.41 -33.76 29.47
N GLN A 403 -73.09 -35.07 29.51
CA GLN A 403 -71.72 -35.55 29.34
C GLN A 403 -71.16 -35.26 27.95
N LEU A 404 -71.96 -35.43 26.90
CA LEU A 404 -71.55 -35.12 25.53
C LEU A 404 -71.19 -33.63 25.38
N LYS A 405 -72.03 -32.73 25.93
CA LYS A 405 -71.77 -31.27 25.92
C LYS A 405 -70.52 -30.89 26.70
N GLU A 406 -70.25 -31.54 27.83
CA GLU A 406 -69.03 -31.33 28.61
C GLU A 406 -67.77 -31.78 27.84
N THR A 407 -67.81 -32.95 27.21
CA THR A 407 -66.68 -33.41 26.38
C THR A 407 -66.44 -32.53 25.15
N ASP A 408 -67.52 -31.98 24.55
CA ASP A 408 -67.41 -31.08 23.41
C ASP A 408 -66.82 -29.73 23.81
N LEU A 409 -67.17 -29.22 25.00
CA LEU A 409 -66.56 -28.02 25.58
C LEU A 409 -65.06 -28.22 25.84
N GLN A 410 -64.67 -29.36 26.43
CA GLN A 410 -63.27 -29.70 26.67
C GLN A 410 -62.47 -29.85 25.37
N LEU A 411 -63.07 -30.45 24.34
CA LEU A 411 -62.48 -30.54 23.01
C LEU A 411 -62.28 -29.15 22.40
N GLN A 412 -63.27 -28.28 22.46
CA GLN A 412 -63.16 -26.90 21.97
C GLN A 412 -62.08 -26.10 22.71
N GLN A 413 -61.96 -26.28 24.03
CA GLN A 413 -60.92 -25.63 24.83
C GLN A 413 -59.52 -26.15 24.48
N ALA A 414 -59.37 -27.46 24.23
CA ALA A 414 -58.12 -28.06 23.76
C ALA A 414 -57.75 -27.57 22.35
N VAL A 415 -58.73 -27.45 21.44
CA VAL A 415 -58.53 -26.92 20.08
C VAL A 415 -58.13 -25.44 20.12
N ALA A 416 -58.79 -24.62 20.94
CA ALA A 416 -58.41 -23.23 21.13
C ALA A 416 -57.00 -23.08 21.73
N SER A 417 -56.64 -23.94 22.69
CA SER A 417 -55.29 -23.98 23.26
C SER A 417 -54.23 -24.42 22.24
N ALA A 418 -54.55 -25.40 21.40
CA ALA A 418 -53.67 -25.87 20.33
C ALA A 418 -53.45 -24.76 19.29
N GLY A 419 -54.52 -24.10 18.84
CA GLY A 419 -54.45 -22.95 17.94
C GLY A 419 -53.63 -21.80 18.50
N ALA A 420 -53.81 -21.46 19.78
CA ALA A 420 -52.99 -20.44 20.45
C ALA A 420 -51.50 -20.83 20.52
N SER A 421 -51.19 -22.12 20.66
CA SER A 421 -49.81 -22.60 20.66
C SER A 421 -49.17 -22.61 19.26
N GLU A 422 -49.94 -22.92 18.22
CA GLU A 422 -49.49 -22.88 16.83
C GLU A 422 -49.17 -21.45 16.40
N GLU A 423 -50.04 -20.49 16.75
CA GLU A 423 -49.82 -19.06 16.49
C GLU A 423 -48.55 -18.55 17.18
N LYS A 424 -48.35 -18.95 18.45
CA LYS A 424 -47.12 -18.64 19.18
C LYS A 424 -45.88 -19.23 18.51
N GLN A 425 -45.97 -20.44 17.95
CA GLN A 425 -44.87 -21.07 17.23
C GLN A 425 -44.55 -20.32 15.93
N LYS A 426 -45.56 -19.89 15.16
CA LYS A 426 -45.37 -19.07 13.96
C LYS A 426 -44.69 -17.74 14.27
N MET A 427 -45.13 -17.05 15.32
CA MET A 427 -44.50 -15.81 15.80
C MET A 427 -43.03 -16.01 16.17
N LEU A 428 -42.70 -17.11 16.85
CA LEU A 428 -41.31 -17.46 17.16
C LEU A 428 -40.51 -17.73 15.89
N CYS A 429 -41.07 -18.41 14.88
CA CYS A 429 -40.40 -18.64 13.61
C CYS A 429 -40.07 -17.33 12.88
N TYR A 430 -41.02 -16.38 12.79
CA TYR A 430 -40.74 -15.06 12.21
C TYR A 430 -39.66 -14.30 12.97
N THR A 431 -39.68 -14.37 14.31
CA THR A 431 -38.63 -13.75 15.15
C THR A 431 -37.26 -14.38 14.90
N ILE A 432 -37.20 -15.70 14.71
CA ILE A 432 -35.94 -16.41 14.39
C ILE A 432 -35.43 -15.98 13.01
N GLU A 433 -36.32 -15.87 12.02
CA GLU A 433 -35.97 -15.44 10.66
C GLU A 433 -35.41 -14.01 10.63
N ASP A 434 -36.03 -13.09 11.39
CA ASP A 434 -35.51 -11.73 11.58
C ASP A 434 -34.12 -11.73 12.24
N MET A 435 -33.92 -12.56 13.28
CA MET A 435 -32.63 -12.71 13.94
C MET A 435 -31.56 -13.30 13.00
N GLU A 436 -31.91 -14.24 12.13
CA GLU A 436 -31.00 -14.80 11.11
C GLU A 436 -30.55 -13.73 10.10
N HIS A 437 -31.47 -12.86 9.68
CA HIS A 437 -31.12 -11.71 8.84
C HIS A 437 -30.14 -10.76 9.53
N VAL A 438 -30.36 -10.44 10.81
CA VAL A 438 -29.43 -9.61 11.60
C VAL A 438 -28.07 -10.29 11.76
N ILE A 439 -28.03 -11.59 12.04
CA ILE A 439 -26.77 -12.34 12.14
C ILE A 439 -26.01 -12.30 10.80
N LYS A 440 -26.72 -12.43 9.68
CA LYS A 440 -26.12 -12.38 8.34
C LYS A 440 -25.51 -11.01 8.03
N ASP A 441 -26.23 -9.93 8.36
CA ASP A 441 -25.75 -8.55 8.22
C ASP A 441 -24.56 -8.26 9.15
N LEU A 442 -24.62 -8.70 10.41
CA LEU A 442 -23.49 -8.57 11.33
C LEU A 442 -22.28 -9.35 10.83
N LYS A 443 -22.47 -10.55 10.27
CA LYS A 443 -21.37 -11.35 9.72
C LYS A 443 -20.70 -10.68 8.52
N SER A 444 -21.46 -10.08 7.60
CA SER A 444 -20.88 -9.34 6.47
C SER A 444 -20.13 -8.10 6.93
N LYS A 445 -20.66 -7.37 7.94
CA LYS A 445 -19.97 -6.24 8.56
C LYS A 445 -18.68 -6.65 9.26
N VAL A 446 -18.67 -7.78 9.98
CA VAL A 446 -17.47 -8.33 10.60
C VAL A 446 -16.43 -8.69 9.54
N SER A 447 -16.80 -9.40 8.47
CA SER A 447 -15.87 -9.71 7.38
C SER A 447 -15.29 -8.46 6.72
N LYS A 448 -16.10 -7.40 6.55
CA LYS A 448 -15.61 -6.11 6.04
C LYS A 448 -14.63 -5.46 7.01
N ALA A 449 -14.95 -5.42 8.30
CA ALA A 449 -14.09 -4.85 9.32
C ALA A 449 -12.75 -5.61 9.46
N GLU A 450 -12.78 -6.94 9.36
CA GLU A 450 -11.61 -7.80 9.37
C GLU A 450 -10.69 -7.51 8.19
N SER A 451 -11.23 -7.44 6.96
CA SER A 451 -10.42 -7.07 5.78
C SER A 451 -9.82 -5.65 5.86
N LEU A 452 -10.50 -4.72 6.53
CA LEU A 452 -9.97 -3.38 6.77
C LEU A 452 -8.86 -3.40 7.83
N ALA A 453 -9.00 -4.24 8.85
CA ALA A 453 -7.98 -4.42 9.88
C ALA A 453 -6.71 -5.04 9.26
N ASP A 454 -6.85 -6.07 8.44
CA ASP A 454 -5.74 -6.69 7.70
C ASP A 454 -5.02 -5.65 6.82
N SER A 455 -5.78 -4.87 6.04
CA SER A 455 -5.21 -3.80 5.21
C SER A 455 -4.50 -2.71 6.02
N ALA A 456 -5.00 -2.39 7.22
CA ALA A 456 -4.35 -1.43 8.11
C ALA A 456 -3.08 -2.02 8.73
N GLU A 457 -3.05 -3.31 9.05
CA GLU A 457 -1.87 -4.02 9.52
C GLU A 457 -0.77 -4.01 8.46
N ASP A 458 -1.09 -4.34 7.21
CA ASP A 458 -0.14 -4.29 6.08
C ASP A 458 0.46 -2.89 5.91
N LYS A 459 -0.37 -1.83 5.98
CA LYS A 459 0.10 -0.43 5.93
C LYS A 459 1.03 -0.11 7.11
N CYS A 460 0.73 -0.59 8.31
CA CYS A 460 1.58 -0.38 9.48
C CYS A 460 2.93 -1.09 9.34
N ILE A 461 2.95 -2.29 8.73
CA ILE A 461 4.19 -3.03 8.45
C ILE A 461 5.06 -2.23 7.48
N ILE A 462 4.51 -1.81 6.34
CA ILE A 462 5.23 -1.03 5.32
C ILE A 462 5.78 0.28 5.92
N LEU A 463 4.98 1.00 6.70
CA LEU A 463 5.42 2.22 7.38
C LEU A 463 6.53 1.93 8.40
N SER A 464 6.46 0.80 9.10
CA SER A 464 7.49 0.41 10.07
C SER A 464 8.82 0.06 9.39
N GLU A 465 8.77 -0.64 8.25
CA GLU A 465 9.94 -0.96 7.43
C GLU A 465 10.59 0.31 6.87
N SER A 466 9.79 1.19 6.24
CA SER A 466 10.30 2.46 5.71
C SER A 466 10.88 3.37 6.80
N ASN A 467 10.29 3.38 8.00
CA ASN A 467 10.82 4.13 9.13
C ASN A 467 12.14 3.53 9.65
N ALA A 468 12.30 2.20 9.60
CA ALA A 468 13.56 1.55 9.95
C ALA A 468 14.66 1.94 8.95
N ASP A 469 14.37 1.88 7.64
CA ASP A 469 15.29 2.28 6.57
C ASP A 469 15.73 3.75 6.71
N LEU A 470 14.76 4.64 6.94
CA LEU A 470 15.04 6.07 7.15
C LEU A 470 15.92 6.29 8.39
N ASN A 471 15.67 5.55 9.47
CA ASN A 471 16.48 5.64 10.67
C ASN A 471 17.91 5.13 10.45
N GLU A 472 18.10 4.09 9.63
CA GLU A 472 19.43 3.65 9.19
C GLU A 472 20.14 4.76 8.38
N GLU A 473 19.46 5.40 7.43
CA GLU A 473 20.02 6.49 6.63
C GLU A 473 20.41 7.70 7.50
N VAL A 474 19.55 8.10 8.44
CA VAL A 474 19.85 9.16 9.41
C VAL A 474 21.08 8.80 10.26
N SER A 475 21.19 7.54 10.70
CA SER A 475 22.36 7.07 11.46
C SER A 475 23.66 7.13 10.63
N PHE A 476 23.57 6.79 9.35
CA PHE A 476 24.68 6.87 8.40
C PHE A 476 25.12 8.31 8.16
N LEU A 477 24.17 9.21 7.88
CA LEU A 477 24.44 10.63 7.69
C LEU A 477 25.05 11.27 8.94
N ARG A 478 24.56 10.91 10.13
CA ARG A 478 25.12 11.35 11.42
C ARG A 478 26.58 10.90 11.57
N SER A 479 26.88 9.65 11.26
CA SER A 479 28.24 9.11 11.31
C SER A 479 29.18 9.82 10.31
N ARG A 480 28.68 10.16 9.11
CA ARG A 480 29.44 10.92 8.12
C ARG A 480 29.69 12.36 8.56
N LEU A 481 28.69 13.01 9.16
CA LEU A 481 28.80 14.35 9.70
C LEU A 481 29.87 14.40 10.79
N GLU A 482 29.88 13.43 11.72
CA GLU A 482 30.90 13.33 12.78
C GLU A 482 32.32 13.19 12.20
N CYS A 483 32.48 12.42 11.12
CA CYS A 483 33.77 12.29 10.42
C CYS A 483 34.22 13.61 9.76
N LEU A 484 33.29 14.34 9.15
CA LEU A 484 33.56 15.63 8.53
C LEU A 484 33.89 16.70 9.58
N GLU A 485 33.14 16.75 10.67
CA GLU A 485 33.40 17.63 11.82
C GLU A 485 34.79 17.38 12.41
N GLY A 486 35.17 16.11 12.60
CA GLY A 486 36.52 15.74 13.04
C GLY A 486 37.62 16.13 12.03
N SER A 487 37.33 16.12 10.74
CA SER A 487 38.27 16.53 9.69
C SER A 487 38.41 18.06 9.63
N LEU A 488 37.30 18.78 9.80
CA LEU A 488 37.27 20.24 9.88
C LEU A 488 38.09 20.73 11.06
N HIS A 489 37.91 20.15 12.25
CA HIS A 489 38.69 20.51 13.43
C HIS A 489 40.20 20.29 13.24
N LYS A 490 40.60 19.19 12.60
CA LYS A 490 42.01 18.93 12.27
C LYS A 490 42.57 19.97 11.28
N ALA A 491 41.79 20.34 10.27
CA ALA A 491 42.18 21.36 9.31
C ALA A 491 42.31 22.74 9.96
N GLU A 492 41.39 23.08 10.86
CA GLU A 492 41.41 24.32 11.63
C GLU A 492 42.65 24.39 12.54
N GLU A 493 42.98 23.31 13.25
CA GLU A 493 44.20 23.22 14.06
C GLU A 493 45.46 23.39 13.19
N ALA A 494 45.52 22.74 12.03
CA ALA A 494 46.62 22.88 11.08
C ALA A 494 46.75 24.32 10.55
N ASN A 495 45.65 24.98 10.22
CA ASN A 495 45.64 26.39 9.81
C ASN A 495 46.12 27.30 10.94
N MET A 496 45.69 27.05 12.18
CA MET A 496 46.11 27.83 13.36
C MET A 496 47.61 27.68 13.62
N THR A 497 48.20 26.48 13.44
CA THR A 497 49.65 26.30 13.53
C THR A 497 50.40 27.03 12.41
N THR A 498 49.89 26.98 11.19
CA THR A 498 50.46 27.69 10.03
C THR A 498 50.40 29.21 10.21
N ALA A 499 49.26 29.75 10.67
CA ALA A 499 49.11 31.17 10.97
C ALA A 499 50.08 31.63 12.07
N LYS A 500 50.28 30.83 13.12
CA LYS A 500 51.30 31.10 14.16
C LYS A 500 52.71 31.14 13.58
N ASP A 501 53.05 30.24 12.67
CA ASP A 501 54.37 30.23 12.03
C ASP A 501 54.60 31.45 11.12
N ILE A 502 53.62 31.76 10.25
CA ILE A 502 53.63 32.98 9.43
C ILE A 502 53.80 34.23 10.33
N GLY A 503 53.09 34.28 11.45
CA GLY A 503 53.25 35.36 12.44
C GLY A 503 54.67 35.48 12.99
N LYS A 504 55.40 34.37 13.19
CA LYS A 504 56.83 34.39 13.56
C LYS A 504 57.68 34.89 12.40
N GLN A 505 57.44 34.41 11.17
CA GLN A 505 58.19 34.83 9.97
C GLN A 505 58.03 36.33 9.70
N ILE A 506 56.80 36.87 9.82
CA ILE A 506 56.51 38.31 9.66
C ILE A 506 57.31 39.15 10.68
N LYS A 507 57.43 38.69 11.93
CA LYS A 507 58.24 39.39 12.94
C LYS A 507 59.73 39.44 12.55
N VAL A 508 60.27 38.33 12.05
CA VAL A 508 61.65 38.27 11.53
C VAL A 508 61.81 39.22 10.34
N PHE A 509 60.92 39.15 9.35
CA PHE A 509 60.96 40.01 8.18
C PHE A 509 60.88 41.49 8.55
N LYS A 510 59.98 41.87 9.47
CA LYS A 510 59.88 43.23 10.01
C LYS A 510 61.21 43.72 10.58
N SER A 511 61.89 42.89 11.37
CA SER A 511 63.21 43.23 11.93
C SER A 511 64.27 43.45 10.83
N LEU A 512 64.31 42.58 9.81
CA LEU A 512 65.22 42.72 8.67
C LEU A 512 64.95 44.00 7.87
N VAL A 513 63.68 44.32 7.60
CA VAL A 513 63.30 45.54 6.88
C VAL A 513 63.71 46.78 7.67
N THR A 514 63.52 46.79 8.99
CA THR A 514 63.99 47.91 9.83
C THR A 514 65.51 48.05 9.81
N GLN A 515 66.27 46.94 9.86
CA GLN A 515 67.72 46.97 9.74
C GLN A 515 68.17 47.46 8.36
N LEU A 516 67.52 47.02 7.29
CA LEU A 516 67.79 47.47 5.93
C LEU A 516 67.53 48.96 5.76
N ALA A 517 66.46 49.49 6.36
CA ALA A 517 66.15 50.92 6.35
C ALA A 517 67.24 51.74 7.05
N LEU A 518 67.74 51.29 8.20
CA LEU A 518 68.85 51.94 8.92
C LEU A 518 70.15 51.95 8.11
N GLU A 519 70.51 50.85 7.45
CA GLU A 519 71.70 50.80 6.59
C GLU A 519 71.54 51.66 5.33
N ARG A 520 70.35 51.70 4.71
CA ARG A 520 70.06 52.65 3.61
C ARG A 520 70.26 54.10 4.06
N GLU A 521 69.74 54.48 5.22
CA GLU A 521 69.93 55.83 5.77
C GLU A 521 71.41 56.13 6.03
N ARG A 522 72.15 55.18 6.60
CA ARG A 522 73.61 55.29 6.83
C ARG A 522 74.37 55.48 5.52
N LEU A 523 74.03 54.72 4.47
CA LEU A 523 74.65 54.84 3.14
C LEU A 523 74.34 56.20 2.51
N ILE A 524 73.11 56.69 2.60
CA ILE A 524 72.72 58.03 2.12
C ILE A 524 73.53 59.12 2.82
N LYS A 525 73.75 59.00 4.15
CA LYS A 525 74.60 59.93 4.91
C LYS A 525 76.05 59.89 4.42
N LYS A 526 76.63 58.70 4.20
CA LYS A 526 77.98 58.54 3.63
C LYS A 526 78.10 59.15 2.23
N LEU A 527 77.13 58.89 1.35
CA LEU A 527 77.09 59.45 -0.01
C LEU A 527 77.00 60.97 0.03
N SER A 528 76.16 61.53 0.90
CA SER A 528 76.06 62.98 1.10
C SER A 528 77.39 63.60 1.58
N SER A 529 78.07 62.96 2.54
CA SER A 529 79.40 63.37 3.00
C SER A 529 80.42 63.36 1.87
N LEU A 530 80.53 62.25 1.13
CA LEU A 530 81.45 62.11 0.01
C LEU A 530 81.14 63.09 -1.13
N ALA A 531 79.86 63.34 -1.41
CA ALA A 531 79.42 64.33 -2.41
C ALA A 531 79.87 65.74 -2.02
N SER A 532 79.77 66.11 -0.73
CA SER A 532 80.27 67.40 -0.22
C SER A 532 81.80 67.52 -0.29
N GLU A 533 82.52 66.45 0.02
CA GLU A 533 83.97 66.38 -0.12
C GLU A 533 84.40 66.52 -1.59
N ASN A 534 83.75 65.79 -2.50
CA ASN A 534 83.95 65.92 -3.94
C ASN A 534 83.70 67.35 -4.41
N LYS A 535 82.64 68.02 -3.92
CA LYS A 535 82.36 69.42 -4.21
C LYS A 535 83.52 70.33 -3.77
N ILE A 536 84.10 70.10 -2.59
CA ILE A 536 85.27 70.85 -2.10
C ILE A 536 86.51 70.58 -2.98
N LEU A 537 86.78 69.32 -3.32
CA LEU A 537 87.92 68.95 -4.18
C LEU A 537 87.82 69.55 -5.57
N VAL A 538 86.62 69.55 -6.19
CA VAL A 538 86.37 70.20 -7.48
C VAL A 538 86.63 71.71 -7.40
N VAL A 539 86.21 72.38 -6.32
CA VAL A 539 86.52 73.80 -6.09
C VAL A 539 88.03 74.02 -5.95
N LYS A 540 88.74 73.17 -5.18
CA LYS A 540 90.21 73.21 -5.07
C LYS A 540 90.90 73.02 -6.42
N LEU A 541 90.48 72.06 -7.23
CA LEU A 541 91.00 71.82 -8.59
C LEU A 541 90.80 73.03 -9.52
N ARG A 542 89.62 73.67 -9.46
CA ARG A 542 89.37 74.94 -10.17
C ARG A 542 90.27 76.07 -9.68
N GLN A 543 90.56 76.13 -8.38
CA GLN A 543 91.51 77.10 -7.82
C GLN A 543 92.95 76.85 -8.25
N THR A 544 93.41 75.59 -8.32
CA THR A 544 94.75 75.24 -8.82
C THR A 544 94.89 75.52 -10.31
N TYR A 545 93.83 75.34 -11.10
CA TYR A 545 93.78 75.79 -12.50
C TYR A 545 93.82 77.31 -12.66
N LYS A 546 93.50 78.09 -11.61
CA LYS A 546 93.54 79.55 -11.61
C LYS A 546 94.90 80.14 -11.19
N GLY A 547 95.87 79.28 -10.82
CA GLY A 547 97.23 79.66 -10.42
C GLY A 547 98.29 79.59 -11.54
N SER A 548 97.94 79.10 -12.73
CA SER A 548 98.85 79.11 -13.88
C SER A 548 98.12 79.50 -15.17
N SER A 549 98.46 80.69 -15.65
CA SER A 549 98.25 81.21 -17.01
C SER A 549 96.89 81.85 -17.39
N LYS A 550 97.06 82.94 -18.14
CA LYS A 550 96.11 83.88 -18.77
C LYS A 550 95.14 83.21 -19.77
N GLU A 551 93.86 83.51 -19.58
CA GLU A 551 92.94 84.18 -20.53
C GLU A 551 93.03 83.88 -22.04
N VAL A 552 91.99 83.20 -22.57
CA VAL A 552 90.99 83.57 -23.62
C VAL A 552 90.02 82.36 -23.64
N GLY A 553 88.69 82.39 -23.66
CA GLY A 553 87.69 83.33 -24.12
C GLY A 553 86.66 82.51 -24.94
N ALA A 554 85.45 82.39 -24.40
CA ALA A 554 84.18 82.00 -25.04
C ALA A 554 84.05 80.65 -25.79
N THR A 555 83.25 79.78 -25.14
CA THR A 555 82.08 79.06 -25.68
C THR A 555 82.19 78.42 -27.07
N PHE A 556 82.16 77.09 -27.14
CA PHE A 556 81.14 76.33 -27.88
C PHE A 556 81.15 74.88 -27.41
N SER A 557 79.99 74.39 -27.01
CA SER A 557 79.69 73.01 -26.64
C SER A 557 79.85 72.10 -27.86
N SER A 558 80.57 71.00 -27.72
CA SER A 558 80.47 69.84 -28.61
C SER A 558 81.15 68.62 -27.97
N GLU A 559 80.36 67.56 -27.84
CA GLU A 559 80.70 66.14 -28.06
C GLU A 559 81.76 65.48 -27.14
N HIS A 560 81.73 64.19 -26.84
CA HIS A 560 81.05 63.06 -27.44
C HIS A 560 81.04 61.87 -26.46
N GLU A 561 79.99 61.06 -26.56
CA GLU A 561 80.05 59.60 -26.69
C GLU A 561 80.65 58.67 -25.62
N GLY A 562 79.87 57.59 -25.46
CA GLY A 562 80.37 56.22 -25.35
C GLY A 562 80.01 55.62 -24.00
N ASN A 563 79.30 54.51 -23.87
CA ASN A 563 78.70 53.50 -24.75
C ASN A 563 77.73 52.76 -23.77
N LYS A 564 76.57 52.24 -24.12
CA LYS A 564 76.37 51.11 -25.02
C LYS A 564 74.89 50.98 -25.36
N THR A 565 74.61 51.08 -26.65
CA THR A 565 73.81 50.13 -27.44
C THR A 565 73.77 48.71 -26.86
N SER A 566 72.58 48.11 -26.80
CA SER A 566 72.29 46.93 -27.61
C SER A 566 70.79 46.82 -27.82
N LYS A 567 70.39 47.17 -29.04
CA LYS A 567 69.20 46.70 -29.73
C LYS A 567 69.58 45.37 -30.41
N ASN A 568 68.57 44.63 -30.85
CA ASN A 568 68.60 43.50 -31.79
C ASN A 568 68.62 42.14 -31.07
N SER A 569 67.55 41.35 -31.24
CA SER A 569 67.38 40.34 -32.32
C SER A 569 67.73 38.98 -31.73
N SER A 570 67.14 37.85 -32.07
CA SER A 570 66.21 37.44 -33.12
C SER A 570 65.91 35.97 -32.85
N ALA A 571 64.84 35.48 -33.47
CA ALA A 571 64.81 34.20 -34.18
C ALA A 571 65.18 32.92 -33.42
N ASN A 572 64.14 32.14 -33.20
CA ASN A 572 63.94 30.83 -33.81
C ASN A 572 65.00 29.73 -33.69
N ASP A 573 64.44 28.60 -33.25
CA ASP A 573 64.69 27.24 -33.70
C ASP A 573 66.07 26.65 -33.38
N ASN A 574 66.07 25.57 -32.59
CA ASN A 574 66.18 24.23 -33.17
C ASN A 574 66.18 23.15 -32.08
N GLU A 575 65.19 22.29 -32.23
CA GLU A 575 65.25 20.85 -32.10
C GLU A 575 66.68 20.25 -32.06
N VAL A 576 67.00 19.54 -30.98
CA VAL A 576 67.98 18.45 -31.02
C VAL A 576 67.36 17.23 -30.35
N LYS A 577 67.08 16.27 -31.23
CA LYS A 577 66.77 14.86 -30.99
C LYS A 577 68.04 14.13 -30.58
N SER A 578 67.97 13.28 -29.55
CA SER A 578 68.87 12.12 -29.41
C SER A 578 68.16 11.01 -28.64
N ASP A 579 68.17 9.85 -29.29
CA ASP A 579 67.49 8.59 -28.97
C ASP A 579 68.12 7.78 -27.82
N SER A 580 67.32 6.79 -27.36
CA SER A 580 67.66 5.48 -26.76
C SER A 580 67.59 5.27 -25.22
N ILE A 581 66.36 4.96 -24.72
CA ILE A 581 65.83 3.68 -24.13
C ILE A 581 66.68 2.96 -23.03
N PRO A 582 66.13 2.20 -22.02
CA PRO A 582 64.74 1.77 -21.74
C PRO A 582 64.20 1.97 -20.29
N ASP A 583 62.87 1.83 -20.16
CA ASP A 583 62.12 1.08 -19.12
C ASP A 583 62.30 1.44 -17.63
N VAL A 584 61.20 1.89 -17.01
CA VAL A 584 60.57 1.23 -15.86
C VAL A 584 59.33 2.05 -15.46
N GLY A 585 58.18 1.39 -15.59
CA GLY A 585 57.11 1.37 -14.60
C GLY A 585 56.60 2.68 -13.98
N THR A 586 55.28 2.81 -14.11
CA THR A 586 54.31 3.25 -13.09
C THR A 586 53.88 4.73 -13.09
N VAL A 587 52.55 4.86 -13.23
CA VAL A 587 51.69 5.98 -12.82
C VAL A 587 51.66 7.20 -13.76
N ARG A 588 50.76 7.14 -14.73
CA ARG A 588 50.10 8.35 -15.25
C ARG A 588 49.43 9.04 -14.06
N ARG A 589 49.86 10.27 -13.76
CA ARG A 589 49.02 11.24 -13.06
C ARG A 589 47.80 11.49 -13.93
N ILE A 590 46.64 11.08 -13.44
CA ILE A 590 45.36 11.52 -13.99
C ILE A 590 45.18 12.96 -13.52
N ASP A 591 45.17 13.88 -14.47
CA ASP A 591 44.86 15.28 -14.25
C ASP A 591 43.38 15.38 -13.82
N ALA A 592 43.10 15.87 -12.62
CA ALA A 592 41.78 15.92 -12.01
C ALA A 592 40.89 17.06 -12.56
N GLY A 593 41.22 17.59 -13.74
CA GLY A 593 40.51 18.69 -14.40
C GLY A 593 39.63 18.28 -15.59
N VAL A 594 39.56 16.98 -15.94
CA VAL A 594 38.81 16.50 -17.13
C VAL A 594 37.86 15.35 -16.78
N LEU A 595 37.10 15.47 -15.70
CA LEU A 595 35.86 14.71 -15.54
C LEU A 595 34.69 15.66 -15.72
N THR A 596 34.15 15.70 -16.94
CA THR A 596 32.84 16.30 -17.18
C THR A 596 31.80 15.56 -16.37
N PHE A 597 30.85 16.30 -15.76
CA PHE A 597 29.73 15.80 -14.94
C PHE A 597 29.08 14.50 -15.46
N LYS A 598 29.06 14.32 -16.79
CA LYS A 598 28.63 13.10 -17.48
C LYS A 598 29.32 11.81 -17.02
N HIS A 599 30.63 11.84 -16.77
CA HIS A 599 31.41 10.66 -16.37
C HIS A 599 31.18 10.30 -14.89
N LEU A 600 30.89 11.31 -14.07
CA LEU A 600 30.53 11.14 -12.66
C LEU A 600 29.13 10.50 -12.54
N LEU A 601 28.19 10.94 -13.39
CA LEU A 601 26.86 10.36 -13.52
C LEU A 601 26.88 8.91 -14.03
N ILE A 602 27.70 8.62 -15.05
CA ILE A 602 27.87 7.25 -15.55
C ILE A 602 28.49 6.35 -14.48
N SER A 603 29.49 6.84 -13.73
CA SER A 603 30.08 6.06 -12.63
C SER A 603 29.08 5.80 -11.51
N LEU A 604 28.19 6.75 -11.21
CA LEU A 604 27.12 6.60 -10.23
C LEU A 604 26.09 5.57 -10.70
N PHE A 605 25.68 5.61 -11.97
CA PHE A 605 24.75 4.64 -12.56
C PHE A 605 25.33 3.22 -12.58
N VAL A 606 26.61 3.05 -12.92
CA VAL A 606 27.28 1.74 -12.88
C VAL A 606 27.35 1.19 -11.45
N LEU A 607 27.56 2.05 -10.45
CA LEU A 607 27.57 1.66 -9.05
C LEU A 607 26.17 1.26 -8.56
N LEU A 608 25.13 1.98 -9.00
CA LEU A 608 23.74 1.68 -8.72
C LEU A 608 23.29 0.36 -9.37
N LEU A 609 23.61 0.13 -10.66
CA LEU A 609 23.33 -1.15 -11.31
C LEU A 609 24.08 -2.32 -10.65
N SER A 610 25.31 -2.09 -10.19
CA SER A 610 26.07 -3.10 -9.45
C SER A 610 25.48 -3.38 -8.06
N ALA A 611 24.91 -2.38 -7.40
CA ALA A 611 24.26 -2.54 -6.10
C ALA A 611 22.90 -3.25 -6.24
N VAL A 612 22.11 -2.88 -7.24
CA VAL A 612 20.82 -3.53 -7.54
C VAL A 612 21.01 -4.99 -7.95
N THR A 613 22.00 -5.28 -8.80
CA THR A 613 22.33 -6.68 -9.13
C THR A 613 22.83 -7.47 -7.92
N PHE A 614 23.63 -6.86 -7.04
CA PHE A 614 24.07 -7.50 -5.79
C PHE A 614 22.91 -7.79 -4.82
N LEU A 615 21.95 -6.87 -4.68
CA LEU A 615 20.76 -7.06 -3.86
C LEU A 615 19.81 -8.11 -4.46
N TYR A 616 19.63 -8.09 -5.79
CA TYR A 616 18.83 -9.08 -6.50
C TYR A 616 19.41 -10.50 -6.36
N PHE A 617 20.74 -10.65 -6.41
CA PHE A 617 21.41 -11.93 -6.15
C PHE A 617 21.39 -12.35 -4.68
N LYS A 618 21.19 -11.43 -3.75
CA LYS A 618 21.09 -11.72 -2.31
C LYS A 618 19.67 -12.21 -1.93
N ASP A 619 18.63 -11.74 -2.63
CA ASP A 619 17.25 -12.20 -2.43
C ASP A 619 16.95 -13.55 -3.11
N LEU A 620 17.71 -13.91 -4.16
CA LEU A 620 17.80 -15.30 -4.64
C LEU A 620 18.70 -16.13 -3.71
N ASN A 621 18.24 -16.38 -2.49
CA ASN A 621 18.87 -17.31 -1.56
C ASN A 621 18.69 -18.76 -2.06
N VAL A 622 19.41 -19.13 -3.13
CA VAL A 622 19.66 -20.53 -3.48
C VAL A 622 20.75 -21.01 -2.54
N ASP A 623 20.32 -21.80 -1.55
CA ASP A 623 21.17 -22.56 -0.63
C ASP A 623 22.00 -23.58 -1.43
N VAL A 624 23.10 -23.12 -2.05
CA VAL A 624 24.14 -24.00 -2.59
C VAL A 624 25.15 -24.23 -1.46
N ARG A 625 24.85 -25.21 -0.62
CA ARG A 625 25.91 -25.93 0.11
C ARG A 625 26.67 -26.80 -0.89
N LEU A 626 27.96 -26.52 -1.03
CA LEU A 626 28.94 -27.51 -1.50
C LEU A 626 29.32 -28.43 -0.35
#